data_AF-A0A5B7GP05-F1
#
_entry.id   AF-A0A5B7GP05-F1
#
_cell.length_a   1.000
_cell.length_b   1.000
_cell.length_c   1.000
_cell.angle_alpha   90.00
_cell.angle_beta   90.00
_cell.angle_gamma   90.00
#
_symmetry.space_group_name_H-M   'P 1'
#
loop_
_entity.id
_entity.type
_entity.pdbx_description
1 polymer ?
#
loop_
_entity_poly.entity_id
_entity_poly.type
_entity_poly.pdbx_seq_one_letter_code
_entity_poly.pdbx_strand_id
1 'polypeptide(L)' 'MAPHIRVESQGVRYTQEAIEADYTYNTTSVWRDSKGTLVATPTATTYTFRTMRKVGMCGVSGCLWV' A
#
# COMPACT_ATOMS: atom_id res chain seq x y z
N MET A 1 -7.57 5.08 -24.81
CA MET A 1 -6.39 4.29 -24.38
C MET A 1 -5.74 5.03 -23.24
N ALA A 2 -5.43 4.37 -22.13
CA ALA A 2 -4.72 5.01 -21.02
C ALA A 2 -3.23 5.18 -21.38
N PRO A 3 -2.57 6.27 -20.94
CA PRO A 3 -1.15 6.46 -21.17
C PRO A 3 -0.33 5.43 -20.40
N HIS A 4 0.79 4.99 -20.99
CA HIS A 4 1.74 4.13 -20.28
C HIS A 4 2.59 5.00 -19.34
N ILE A 5 2.44 4.79 -18.03
CA ILE A 5 3.17 5.52 -17.00
C ILE A 5 4.27 4.62 -16.43
N ARG A 6 5.51 5.11 -16.43
CA ARG A 6 6.64 4.48 -15.74
C ARG A 6 7.08 5.39 -14.60
N VAL A 7 7.27 4.82 -13.43
CA VAL A 7 7.70 5.55 -12.23
C VAL A 7 9.20 5.32 -12.06
N GLU A 8 9.97 6.40 -12.07
CA GLU A 8 11.41 6.38 -11.80
C GLU A 8 11.66 6.72 -10.34
N SER A 9 11.83 5.69 -9.51
CA SER A 9 12.11 5.83 -8.09
C SER A 9 12.96 4.67 -7.62
N GLN A 10 13.85 4.93 -6.65
CA GLN A 10 14.70 3.88 -6.06
C GLN A 10 13.89 2.81 -5.32
N GLY A 11 12.70 3.16 -4.81
CA GLY A 11 11.80 2.23 -4.13
C GLY A 11 10.91 1.42 -5.07
N VAL A 12 10.97 1.62 -6.40
CA VAL A 12 10.14 0.89 -7.37
C VAL A 12 11.01 0.00 -8.24
N ARG A 13 10.70 -1.30 -8.24
CA ARG A 13 11.43 -2.34 -8.95
C ARG A 13 10.50 -3.08 -9.89
N TYR A 14 10.86 -3.16 -11.16
CA TYR A 14 10.08 -3.86 -12.19
C TYR A 14 10.72 -5.22 -12.48
N THR A 15 10.04 -6.31 -12.13
CA THR A 15 10.45 -7.68 -12.52
C THR A 15 9.62 -8.18 -13.70
N GLN A 16 9.87 -9.42 -14.16
CA GLN A 16 9.06 -10.03 -15.21
C GLN A 16 7.62 -10.32 -14.71
N GLU A 17 7.49 -10.70 -13.44
CA GLU A 17 6.24 -11.17 -12.83
C GLU A 17 5.47 -10.05 -12.14
N ALA A 18 6.17 -9.11 -11.49
CA ALA A 18 5.57 -8.14 -10.59
C ALA A 18 6.22 -6.76 -10.68
N ILE A 19 5.51 -5.77 -10.15
CA ILE A 19 6.04 -4.46 -9.79
C ILE A 19 6.13 -4.46 -8.28
N GLU A 20 7.33 -4.28 -7.74
CA GLU A 20 7.57 -4.16 -6.31
C GLU A 20 7.75 -2.69 -5.96
N ALA A 21 7.08 -2.24 -4.89
CA ALA A 21 7.12 -0.86 -4.43
C ALA A 21 7.30 -0.82 -2.91
N ASP A 22 8.41 -0.21 -2.48
CA ASP A 22 8.69 0.03 -1.08
C ASP A 22 8.01 1.32 -0.63
N TYR A 23 7.21 1.24 0.43
CA TYR A 23 6.41 2.33 0.95
C TYR A 23 6.52 2.41 2.47
N THR A 24 6.96 3.55 2.97
CA THR A 24 6.97 3.83 4.41
C THR A 24 5.64 4.46 4.80
N TYR A 25 4.85 3.73 5.57
CA TYR A 25 3.59 4.21 6.12
C TYR A 25 3.84 4.87 7.47
N ASN A 26 3.70 6.20 7.51
CA ASN A 26 3.87 6.98 8.73
C ASN A 26 2.51 7.16 9.40
N THR A 27 2.41 6.69 10.64
CA THR A 27 1.23 6.85 11.49
C THR A 27 1.62 7.56 12.78
N THR A 28 0.65 8.09 13.50
CA THR A 28 0.87 8.67 14.83
C THR A 28 -0.18 8.12 15.77
N SER A 29 0.26 7.37 16.78
CA SER A 29 -0.59 6.90 17.85
C SER A 29 -0.77 8.03 18.86
N VAL A 30 -2.00 8.47 19.06
CA VAL A 30 -2.33 9.51 20.03
C VAL A 30 -3.13 8.90 21.17
N TRP A 31 -2.70 9.14 22.40
CA TRP A 31 -3.39 8.70 23.61
C TRP A 31 -3.35 9.79 24.68
N ARG A 32 -4.26 9.72 25.64
CA ARG A 32 -4.31 10.66 26.76
C ARG A 32 -3.71 10.01 28.00
N ASP A 33 -2.76 10.69 28.62
CA ASP A 33 -2.15 10.22 29.87
C ASP A 33 -3.08 10.40 31.07
N SER A 34 -2.67 9.90 32.24
CA SER A 34 -3.44 10.00 33.49
C SER A 34 -3.61 11.44 34.00
N LYS A 35 -2.84 12.39 33.48
CA LYS A 35 -2.87 13.83 33.82
C LYS A 35 -3.68 14.66 32.82
N GLY A 36 -4.23 14.02 31.78
CA GLY A 36 -5.02 14.68 30.73
C GLY A 36 -4.21 15.19 29.54
N THR A 37 -2.88 15.00 29.52
CA THR A 37 -2.00 15.40 28.41
C THR A 37 -2.21 14.46 27.23
N LEU A 38 -2.28 15.01 26.02
CA LEU A 38 -2.23 14.20 24.80
C LEU A 38 -0.78 13.88 24.46
N VAL A 39 -0.47 12.59 24.39
CA VAL A 39 0.84 12.07 23.99
C VAL A 39 0.71 11.51 22.57
N ALA A 40 1.53 12.02 21.67
CA ALA A 40 1.59 11.59 20.28
C ALA A 40 2.91 10.84 20.03
N THR A 41 2.80 9.59 19.58
CA THR A 41 3.95 8.74 19.24
C THR A 41 3.95 8.48 17.74
N PRO A 42 4.88 9.08 16.97
CA PRO A 42 5.02 8.79 15.55
C PRO A 42 5.63 7.41 15.35
N THR A 43 5.06 6.63 14.43
CA THR A 43 5.48 5.28 14.07
C THR A 43 5.63 5.20 12.56
N ALA A 44 6.76 4.70 12.07
CA ALA A 44 7.00 4.46 10.67
C ALA A 44 7.08 2.94 10.42
N THR A 45 6.25 2.43 9.53
CA THR A 45 6.24 1.01 9.14
C THR A 45 6.52 0.91 7.65
N THR A 46 7.61 0.23 7.28
CA THR A 46 7.95 -0.01 5.87
C THR A 46 7.25 -1.27 5.37
N TYR A 47 6.56 -1.13 4.24
CA TYR A 47 5.91 -2.21 3.50
C TYR A 47 6.54 -2.33 2.12
N THR A 48 6.65 -3.57 1.64
CA THR A 48 6.95 -3.85 0.23
C THR A 48 5.69 -4.40 -0.42
N PHE A 49 5.06 -3.60 -1.28
CA PHE A 49 3.92 -4.03 -2.07
C PHE A 49 4.41 -4.78 -3.31
N ARG A 50 3.77 -5.91 -3.62
CA ARG A 50 4.06 -6.70 -4.81
C ARG A 50 2.81 -6.84 -5.67
N THR A 51 2.77 -6.10 -6.77
CA THR A 51 1.64 -6.10 -7.72
C THR A 51 1.98 -6.98 -8.91
N MET A 52 1.22 -8.06 -9.13
CA MET A 52 1.44 -8.95 -10.27
C MET A 52 1.10 -8.24 -11.60
N ARG A 53 1.98 -8.38 -12.59
CA ARG A 53 1.82 -7.74 -13.91
C ARG A 53 0.79 -8.44 -14.79
N LYS A 54 0.57 -9.74 -14.56
CA LYS A 54 -0.44 -10.52 -15.26
C LYS A 54 -1.80 -10.33 -14.57
N VAL A 55 -2.71 -9.63 -15.26
CA VAL A 55 -4.09 -9.47 -14.79
C VAL A 55 -4.83 -10.80 -15.00
N GLY A 56 -5.38 -11.35 -13.92
CA GLY A 56 -6.28 -12.51 -14.00
C GLY A 56 -7.60 -12.12 -14.67
N MET A 57 -8.30 -13.09 -15.25
CA MET A 57 -9.66 -12.85 -15.75
C MET A 57 -10.60 -12.73 -14.54
N CYS A 58 -11.20 -11.56 -14.35
CA CYS A 58 -12.23 -11.35 -13.33
C CYS A 58 -13.61 -11.40 -13.98
N GLY A 59 -14.42 -12.40 -13.62
CA GLY A 59 -15.84 -12.41 -13.93
C GLY A 59 -16.58 -11.52 -12.95
N VAL A 60 -17.30 -10.51 -13.45
CA VAL A 60 -18.25 -9.75 -12.63
C VAL A 60 -19.54 -10.57 -12.56
N SER A 61 -19.61 -11.53 -11.64
CA SER A 61 -20.91 -12.04 -11.22
C SER A 61 -21.43 -11.13 -10.12
N GLY A 62 -22.51 -10.40 -10.41
CA GLY A 62 -23.24 -9.65 -9.40
C GLY A 62 -23.58 -10.55 -8.21
N CYS A 63 -23.53 -9.99 -7.02
CA CYS A 63 -23.78 -10.64 -5.74
C CYS A 63 -24.85 -11.76 -5.80
N LEU A 64 -24.42 -13.01 -5.66
CA LEU A 64 -25.15 -14.04 -4.90
C LEU A 64 -24.13 -15.05 -4.38
N TRP A 65 -23.96 -15.09 -3.05
CA TRP A 65 -23.43 -16.26 -2.38
C TRP A 65 -24.44 -17.39 -2.57
N VAL A 66 -24.06 -18.43 -3.30
CA VAL A 66 -24.54 -19.81 -3.13
C VAL A 66 -23.30 -20.67 -2.94
#